data_AF-A0A7S6SD37-F1
#
_entry.id   AF-A0A7S6SD37-F1
#
_cell.length_a   1.000
_cell.length_b   1.000
_cell.length_c   1.000
_cell.angle_alpha   90.00
_cell.angle_beta   90.00
_cell.angle_gamma   90.00
#
_symmetry.space_group_name_H-M   'P 1'
#
loop_
_entity.id
_entity.type
_entity.pdbx_description
1 polymer ?
#
loop_
_entity_poly.entity_id
_entity_poly.type
_entity_poly.pdbx_seq_one_letter_code
_entity_poly.pdbx_strand_id
1 'polypeptide(L)'
;MIIISIKIMRTTLSLLILSIAIALVACTSPLDVNTTRIETPLTAAPRVEPSYVQQSFTSGELQYALVGTPSIKVDTSGPTMSFWINITMAESNPAADTLIKGFTIQVDSVVANGYTTRLQTGQGTIRMDLGYGPEDFRIDGSVNTATLLIEELPAAAGMPRTAEITILIEGNKGQFVSGFGEQLLLGRLRVVM
;
A
#
# COMPACT_ATOMS: atom_id res chain seq x y z
N MET A 1 30.30 16.49 -50.06
CA MET A 1 29.93 15.56 -48.96
C MET A 1 29.96 16.26 -47.60
N ILE A 2 29.32 17.44 -47.47
CA ILE A 2 29.27 18.24 -46.21
C ILE A 2 27.83 18.63 -45.88
N ILE A 3 26.98 18.77 -46.91
CA ILE A 3 25.56 19.17 -46.79
C ILE A 3 24.69 18.07 -46.14
N ILE A 4 25.06 16.79 -46.26
CA ILE A 4 24.30 15.66 -45.71
C ILE A 4 24.50 15.56 -44.18
N SER A 5 25.71 15.78 -43.67
CA SER A 5 26.00 15.71 -42.22
C SER A 5 25.29 16.79 -41.41
N ILE A 6 25.10 17.99 -41.96
CA ILE A 6 24.44 19.10 -41.25
C ILE A 6 22.92 18.85 -41.12
N LYS A 7 22.29 18.18 -42.09
CA LYS A 7 20.87 17.79 -42.01
C LYS A 7 20.63 16.68 -40.98
N ILE A 8 21.51 15.68 -40.91
CA ILE A 8 21.41 14.56 -39.96
C ILE A 8 21.65 15.03 -38.51
N MET A 9 22.55 16.00 -38.31
CA MET A 9 22.83 16.57 -36.98
C MET A 9 21.69 17.46 -36.47
N ARG A 10 20.92 18.10 -37.36
CA ARG A 10 19.72 18.87 -36.99
C ARG A 10 18.54 17.98 -36.63
N THR A 11 18.29 16.89 -37.34
CA THR A 11 17.17 15.97 -37.04
C THR A 11 17.41 15.17 -35.76
N THR A 12 18.64 14.73 -35.50
CA THR A 12 18.98 14.02 -34.26
C THR A 12 18.92 14.90 -33.01
N LEU A 13 19.31 16.18 -33.12
CA LEU A 13 19.17 17.15 -32.03
C LEU A 13 17.70 17.49 -31.74
N SER A 14 16.85 17.59 -32.77
CA SER A 14 15.40 17.80 -32.60
C SER A 14 14.69 16.60 -31.97
N LEU A 15 15.09 15.37 -32.29
CA LEU A 15 14.52 14.18 -31.63
C LEU A 15 14.93 14.09 -30.15
N LEU A 16 16.18 14.45 -29.81
CA LEU A 16 16.66 14.41 -28.42
C LEU A 16 15.93 15.42 -27.53
N ILE A 17 15.67 16.63 -28.04
CA ILE A 17 14.92 17.68 -27.32
C ILE A 17 13.44 17.28 -27.13
N LEU A 18 12.84 16.59 -28.11
CA LEU A 18 11.47 16.08 -28.01
C LEU A 18 11.34 14.96 -26.96
N SER A 19 12.33 14.06 -26.86
CA SER A 19 12.35 13.01 -25.82
C SER A 19 12.53 13.56 -24.39
N ILE A 20 13.27 14.67 -24.22
CA ILE A 20 13.42 15.32 -22.91
C ILE A 20 12.12 16.05 -22.51
N ALA A 21 11.40 16.63 -23.47
CA ALA A 21 10.10 17.26 -23.21
C ALA A 21 9.02 16.24 -22.80
N ILE A 22 9.04 15.02 -23.33
CA ILE A 22 8.10 13.96 -22.94
C ILE A 22 8.43 13.39 -21.55
N ALA A 23 9.72 13.35 -21.17
CA ALA A 23 10.16 12.92 -19.84
C ALA A 23 9.76 13.91 -18.72
N LEU A 24 9.62 15.21 -19.03
CA LEU A 24 9.18 16.23 -18.07
C LEU A 24 7.66 16.20 -17.80
N VAL A 25 6.85 15.58 -18.67
CA VAL A 25 5.40 15.44 -18.49
C VAL A 25 5.03 14.16 -17.71
N ALA A 26 5.95 13.21 -17.60
CA ALA A 26 5.75 11.94 -16.91
C ALA A 26 6.01 11.97 -15.38
N CYS A 27 6.35 13.13 -14.81
CA CYS A 27 6.53 13.32 -13.36
C CYS A 27 5.28 13.89 -12.66
N THR A 28 4.11 13.86 -13.30
CA THR A 28 2.86 14.05 -12.56
C THR A 28 2.47 12.70 -11.98
N SER A 29 2.43 12.64 -10.65
CA SER A 29 1.85 11.51 -9.94
C SER A 29 0.44 11.26 -10.49
N PRO A 30 -0.10 10.03 -10.51
CA PRO A 30 -1.52 9.78 -10.74
C PRO A 30 -2.44 10.44 -9.68
N LEU A 31 -1.87 11.19 -8.73
CA LEU A 31 -2.54 12.14 -7.86
C LEU A 31 -2.70 13.57 -8.45
N ASP A 32 -1.91 13.96 -9.46
CA ASP A 32 -1.82 15.33 -9.99
C ASP A 32 -2.67 15.59 -11.24
N VAL A 33 -3.14 14.55 -11.94
CA VAL A 33 -3.97 14.74 -13.13
C VAL A 33 -5.43 14.53 -12.76
N ASN A 34 -6.22 15.60 -12.85
CA ASN A 34 -7.68 15.60 -12.79
C ASN A 34 -8.29 14.86 -14.00
N THR A 35 -7.91 13.60 -14.24
CA THR A 35 -8.67 12.72 -15.10
C THR A 35 -10.00 12.45 -14.43
N THR A 36 -11.10 12.72 -15.15
CA THR A 36 -12.47 12.47 -14.70
C THR A 36 -12.60 11.00 -14.31
N ARG A 37 -12.46 10.71 -13.02
CA ARG A 37 -12.59 9.35 -12.48
C ARG A 37 -14.02 8.91 -12.71
N ILE A 38 -14.18 7.77 -13.36
CA ILE A 38 -15.45 7.07 -13.49
C ILE A 38 -15.96 6.85 -12.05
N GLU A 39 -17.05 7.57 -11.77
CA GLU A 39 -17.88 7.57 -10.56
C GLU A 39 -17.15 7.87 -9.24
N THR A 40 -16.66 9.11 -9.14
CA THR A 40 -16.63 9.77 -7.82
C THR A 40 -18.07 10.19 -7.49
N PRO A 41 -18.63 9.88 -6.31
CA PRO A 41 -19.89 10.46 -5.89
C PRO A 41 -19.81 11.99 -6.04
N LEU A 42 -20.83 12.61 -6.64
CA LEU A 42 -20.91 14.05 -6.96
C LEU A 42 -20.83 14.98 -5.73
N THR A 43 -20.59 14.43 -4.55
CA THR A 43 -20.29 15.15 -3.31
C THR A 43 -19.07 14.48 -2.68
N ALA A 44 -17.98 15.22 -2.48
CA ALA A 44 -16.83 14.70 -1.75
C ALA A 44 -17.31 14.30 -0.34
N ALA A 45 -17.33 13.00 -0.06
CA ALA A 45 -17.76 12.52 1.24
C ALA A 45 -16.81 13.06 2.33
N PRO A 46 -17.34 13.51 3.48
CA PRO A 46 -16.51 14.01 4.57
C PRO A 46 -15.58 12.90 5.05
N ARG A 47 -14.29 13.03 4.73
CA ARG A 47 -13.24 12.12 5.19
C ARG A 47 -12.85 12.52 6.60
N VAL A 48 -13.03 11.60 7.54
CA VAL A 48 -12.69 11.82 8.94
C VAL A 48 -11.39 11.05 9.24
N GLU A 49 -10.49 11.69 9.97
CA GLU A 49 -9.34 10.99 10.57
C GLU A 49 -9.81 10.32 11.86
N PRO A 50 -9.45 9.05 12.11
CA PRO A 50 -9.82 8.35 13.33
C PRO A 50 -9.42 9.12 14.58
N SER A 51 -10.31 9.14 15.57
CA SER A 51 -10.02 9.72 16.88
C SER A 51 -8.99 8.89 17.66
N TYR A 52 -8.91 7.59 17.39
CA TYR A 52 -7.93 6.68 18.01
C TYR A 52 -7.66 5.43 17.14
N VAL A 53 -6.40 4.98 17.11
CA VAL A 53 -5.99 3.72 16.46
C VAL A 53 -5.28 2.84 17.48
N GLN A 54 -5.94 1.76 17.92
CA GLN A 54 -5.33 0.74 18.77
C GLN A 54 -4.70 -0.33 17.90
N GLN A 55 -3.46 -0.72 18.22
CA GLN A 55 -2.76 -1.79 17.53
C GLN A 55 -2.70 -3.03 18.43
N SER A 56 -2.97 -4.20 17.84
CA SER A 56 -2.68 -5.48 18.48
C SER A 56 -2.12 -6.43 17.43
N PHE A 57 -0.79 -6.56 17.39
CA PHE A 57 -0.11 -7.58 16.59
C PHE A 57 0.10 -8.79 17.50
N THR A 58 -0.62 -9.87 17.22
CA THR A 58 -0.44 -11.15 17.91
C THR A 58 -0.18 -12.23 16.88
N SER A 59 1.09 -12.45 16.59
CA SER A 59 1.59 -13.77 16.20
C SER A 59 2.81 -14.06 17.07
N GLY A 60 2.88 -15.28 17.60
CA GLY A 60 3.98 -15.73 18.46
C GLY A 60 5.35 -15.29 17.93
N GLU A 61 6.15 -14.75 18.86
CA GLU A 61 7.57 -14.39 18.73
C GLU A 61 7.95 -13.19 17.86
N LEU A 62 7.09 -12.69 16.95
CA LEU A 62 7.43 -11.57 16.08
C LEU A 62 6.63 -10.31 16.41
N GLN A 63 7.33 -9.27 16.86
CA GLN A 63 6.74 -7.97 17.12
C GLN A 63 7.01 -7.04 15.93
N TYR A 64 5.96 -6.45 15.38
CA TYR A 64 6.03 -5.38 14.39
C TYR A 64 5.37 -4.15 14.97
N ALA A 65 5.96 -2.99 14.73
CA ALA A 65 5.44 -1.70 15.18
C ALA A 65 5.21 -0.77 13.99
N LEU A 66 4.23 0.13 14.13
CA LEU A 66 4.05 1.21 13.17
C LEU A 66 5.30 2.09 13.12
N VAL A 67 5.70 2.41 11.90
CA VAL A 67 6.76 3.38 11.61
C VAL A 67 6.12 4.67 11.16
N GLY A 68 6.39 5.75 11.90
CA GLY A 68 5.80 7.06 11.65
C GLY A 68 4.30 7.11 11.97
N THR A 69 3.64 8.14 11.47
CA THR A 69 2.21 8.35 11.68
C THR A 69 1.41 7.63 10.60
N PRO A 70 0.52 6.67 10.94
CA PRO A 70 -0.36 6.05 9.96
C PRO A 70 -1.33 7.08 9.37
N SER A 71 -1.62 6.99 8.08
CA SER A 71 -2.73 7.74 7.48
C SER A 71 -3.90 6.80 7.21
N ILE A 72 -4.90 6.86 8.08
CA ILE A 72 -6.16 6.15 7.88
C ILE A 72 -7.23 7.22 7.76
N LYS A 73 -8.00 7.22 6.66
CA LYS A 73 -9.15 8.10 6.48
C LYS A 73 -10.37 7.24 6.29
N VAL A 74 -11.48 7.67 6.88
CA VAL A 74 -12.73 6.92 6.84
C VAL A 74 -13.85 7.80 6.30
N ASP A 75 -14.62 7.24 5.38
CA ASP A 75 -15.92 7.77 4.97
C ASP A 75 -17.00 6.94 5.66
N THR A 76 -17.83 7.62 6.45
CA THR A 76 -18.92 7.04 7.25
C THR A 76 -20.30 7.41 6.70
N SER A 77 -20.36 8.14 5.58
CA SER A 77 -21.60 8.67 5.00
C SER A 77 -22.46 7.59 4.33
N GLY A 78 -21.84 6.50 3.90
CA GLY A 78 -22.51 5.34 3.34
C GLY A 78 -23.04 4.33 4.38
N PRO A 79 -23.84 3.35 3.95
CA PRO A 79 -24.33 2.26 4.82
C PRO A 79 -23.20 1.39 5.37
N THR A 80 -22.09 1.32 4.64
CA THR A 80 -20.83 0.67 5.05
C THR A 80 -19.72 1.69 5.00
N MET A 81 -18.80 1.66 5.98
CA MET A 81 -17.64 2.54 5.96
C MET A 81 -16.69 2.23 4.80
N SER A 82 -16.04 3.25 4.25
CA SER A 82 -14.95 3.10 3.29
C SER A 82 -13.64 3.63 3.86
N PHE A 83 -12.55 2.91 3.63
CA PHE A 83 -11.24 3.18 4.21
C PHE A 83 -10.20 3.50 3.13
N TRP A 84 -9.43 4.56 3.39
CA TRP A 84 -8.16 4.86 2.73
C TRP A 84 -7.06 4.62 3.75
N ILE A 85 -6.10 3.77 3.44
CA ILE A 85 -5.06 3.34 4.40
C ILE A 85 -3.70 3.54 3.75
N ASN A 86 -2.80 4.20 4.46
CA ASN A 86 -1.36 4.21 4.21
C ASN A 86 -0.66 3.97 5.54
N ILE A 87 -0.09 2.77 5.69
CA ILE A 87 0.61 2.35 6.91
C ILE A 87 1.93 1.70 6.55
N THR A 88 2.92 1.94 7.39
CA THR A 88 4.23 1.30 7.34
C THR A 88 4.49 0.62 8.66
N MET A 89 4.90 -0.64 8.60
CA MET A 89 5.19 -1.50 9.73
C MET A 89 6.63 -2.02 9.60
N ALA A 90 7.36 -2.06 10.70
CA ALA A 90 8.69 -2.66 10.74
C ALA A 90 8.81 -3.62 11.92
N GLU A 91 9.67 -4.63 11.77
CA GLU A 91 10.10 -5.49 12.87
C GLU A 91 10.64 -4.63 14.01
N SER A 92 10.09 -4.81 15.21
CA SER A 92 10.51 -4.05 16.39
C SER A 92 11.63 -4.74 17.16
N ASN A 93 11.88 -6.03 16.90
CA ASN A 93 13.01 -6.77 17.46
C ASN A 93 13.96 -7.26 16.35
N PRO A 94 15.00 -6.50 16.00
CA PRO A 94 15.91 -6.86 14.91
C PRO A 94 16.80 -8.08 15.22
N ALA A 95 16.77 -8.61 16.44
CA ALA A 95 17.46 -9.85 16.80
C ALA A 95 16.67 -11.11 16.39
N ALA A 96 15.42 -10.98 15.94
CA ALA A 96 14.67 -12.10 15.40
C ALA A 96 15.12 -12.38 13.96
N ASP A 97 15.43 -13.64 13.67
CA ASP A 97 15.81 -14.10 12.32
C ASP A 97 14.56 -14.28 11.45
N THR A 98 13.86 -13.18 11.22
CA THR A 98 12.68 -13.13 10.35
C THR A 98 13.05 -12.89 8.90
N LEU A 99 12.31 -13.51 7.99
CA LEU A 99 12.37 -13.18 6.57
C LEU A 99 11.80 -11.79 6.30
N ILE A 100 10.61 -11.49 6.81
CA ILE A 100 9.92 -10.21 6.62
C ILE A 100 10.41 -9.21 7.66
N LYS A 101 11.10 -8.17 7.22
CA LYS A 101 11.61 -7.08 8.08
C LYS A 101 10.63 -5.92 8.24
N GLY A 102 9.65 -5.82 7.35
CA GLY A 102 8.62 -4.80 7.40
C GLY A 102 7.71 -4.83 6.18
N PHE A 103 6.70 -3.98 6.17
CA PHE A 103 5.81 -3.84 5.03
C PHE A 103 5.13 -2.47 5.02
N THR A 104 4.75 -2.04 3.83
CA THR A 104 3.91 -0.86 3.60
C THR A 104 2.63 -1.32 2.90
N ILE A 105 1.49 -0.82 3.34
CA ILE A 105 0.19 -1.03 2.68
C ILE A 105 -0.37 0.33 2.30
N GLN A 106 -0.76 0.45 1.03
CA GLN A 106 -1.41 1.64 0.51
C GLN A 106 -2.66 1.23 -0.27
N VAL A 107 -3.83 1.57 0.26
CA VAL A 107 -5.12 1.35 -0.39
C VAL A 107 -5.93 2.62 -0.48
N ASP A 108 -6.51 2.82 -1.66
CA ASP A 108 -7.25 4.02 -2.04
C ASP A 108 -8.76 3.92 -1.78
N SER A 109 -9.33 2.75 -1.51
CA SER A 109 -10.71 2.59 -1.03
C SER A 109 -10.98 1.10 -0.78
N VAL A 110 -11.27 0.73 0.47
CA VAL A 110 -11.74 -0.61 0.84
C VAL A 110 -12.93 -0.47 1.77
N VAL A 111 -14.01 -1.21 1.46
CA VAL A 111 -15.25 -1.16 2.23
C VAL A 111 -15.15 -2.09 3.45
N ALA A 112 -15.64 -1.65 4.60
CA ALA A 112 -15.83 -2.48 5.78
C ALA A 112 -17.08 -3.37 5.63
N ASN A 113 -16.92 -4.46 4.90
CA ASN A 113 -18.00 -5.40 4.58
C ASN A 113 -17.82 -6.79 5.21
N GLY A 114 -16.76 -6.98 6.01
CA GLY A 114 -16.44 -8.28 6.63
C GLY A 114 -15.91 -9.33 5.66
N TYR A 115 -15.55 -8.95 4.43
CA TYR A 115 -14.95 -9.85 3.44
C TYR A 115 -13.47 -9.54 3.20
N THR A 116 -12.72 -10.58 2.82
CA THR A 116 -11.30 -10.44 2.50
C THR A 116 -11.10 -9.75 1.15
N THR A 117 -10.26 -8.72 1.14
CA THR A 117 -9.79 -8.00 -0.05
C THR A 117 -8.32 -8.30 -0.25
N ARG A 118 -7.99 -9.01 -1.35
CA ARG A 118 -6.60 -9.25 -1.76
C ARG A 118 -6.03 -7.96 -2.37
N LEU A 119 -4.87 -7.53 -1.91
CA LEU A 119 -4.21 -6.35 -2.44
C LEU A 119 -3.65 -6.61 -3.83
N GLN A 120 -3.83 -5.64 -4.71
CA GLN A 120 -3.34 -5.66 -6.09
C GLN A 120 -1.89 -5.18 -6.17
N THR A 121 -1.27 -5.44 -7.32
CA THR A 121 0.08 -4.96 -7.61
C THR A 121 0.18 -3.44 -7.44
N GLY A 122 1.13 -3.00 -6.61
CA GLY A 122 1.32 -1.57 -6.31
C GLY A 122 0.56 -1.04 -5.09
N GLN A 123 -0.29 -1.85 -4.44
CA GLN A 123 -0.98 -1.48 -3.20
C GLN A 123 -0.14 -1.75 -1.93
N GLY A 124 1.17 -1.90 -2.09
CA GLY A 124 2.12 -2.02 -1.00
C GLY A 124 3.40 -2.76 -1.37
N THR A 125 4.29 -2.85 -0.39
CA THR A 125 5.60 -3.50 -0.48
C THR A 125 5.86 -4.32 0.77
N ILE A 126 6.65 -5.39 0.63
CA ILE A 126 7.16 -6.21 1.73
C ILE A 126 8.68 -6.06 1.72
N ARG A 127 9.25 -5.61 2.83
CA ARG A 127 10.70 -5.58 3.02
C ARG A 127 11.14 -6.93 3.55
N MET A 128 11.97 -7.66 2.80
CA MET A 128 12.46 -9.00 3.18
C MET A 128 13.98 -9.08 3.11
N ASP A 129 14.59 -9.90 3.98
CA ASP A 129 16.01 -10.24 3.89
C ASP A 129 16.18 -11.70 3.43
N LEU A 130 16.64 -11.86 2.19
CA LEU A 130 16.90 -13.16 1.57
C LEU A 130 18.41 -13.47 1.57
N GLY A 131 19.11 -13.14 2.67
CA GLY A 131 20.51 -13.52 2.90
C GLY A 131 21.55 -12.63 2.21
N TYR A 132 21.12 -11.60 1.48
CA TYR A 132 21.98 -10.58 0.88
C TYR A 132 21.64 -9.16 1.39
N GLY A 133 20.82 -9.07 2.43
CA GLY A 133 20.37 -7.83 3.05
C GLY A 133 18.91 -7.48 2.72
N PRO A 134 18.30 -6.54 3.47
CA PRO A 134 16.89 -6.21 3.31
C PRO A 134 16.58 -5.48 2.00
N GLU A 135 15.66 -6.02 1.21
CA GLU A 135 15.15 -5.45 -0.04
C GLU A 135 13.63 -5.33 -0.03
N ASP A 136 13.10 -4.37 -0.78
CA ASP A 136 11.66 -4.14 -0.90
C ASP A 136 11.10 -4.87 -2.13
N PHE A 137 10.19 -5.80 -1.89
CA PHE A 137 9.44 -6.54 -2.90
C PHE A 137 8.04 -5.97 -3.03
N ARG A 138 7.54 -5.84 -4.26
CA ARG A 138 6.14 -5.41 -4.46
C ARG A 138 5.20 -6.53 -4.05
N ILE A 139 4.05 -6.15 -3.50
CA ILE A 139 2.90 -7.04 -3.53
C ILE A 139 2.52 -7.24 -4.99
N ASP A 140 2.33 -8.48 -5.41
CA ASP A 140 1.98 -8.85 -6.79
C ASP A 140 0.82 -9.84 -6.88
N GLY A 141 0.26 -10.22 -5.73
CA GLY A 141 -0.89 -11.11 -5.66
C GLY A 141 -0.57 -12.56 -6.02
N SER A 142 0.70 -12.97 -6.15
CA SER A 142 1.10 -14.35 -6.47
C SER A 142 2.14 -14.91 -5.51
N VAL A 143 3.27 -14.22 -5.32
CA VAL A 143 4.44 -14.71 -4.55
C VAL A 143 4.71 -13.84 -3.33
N ASN A 144 4.33 -12.57 -3.38
CA ASN A 144 4.33 -11.64 -2.26
C ASN A 144 2.93 -11.05 -2.17
N THR A 145 2.21 -11.39 -1.12
CA THR A 145 0.76 -11.16 -1.08
C THR A 145 0.35 -10.52 0.22
N ALA A 146 -0.67 -9.67 0.13
CA ALA A 146 -1.32 -9.08 1.30
C ALA A 146 -2.82 -9.17 1.14
N THR A 147 -3.50 -9.46 2.24
CA THR A 147 -4.96 -9.52 2.31
C THR A 147 -5.45 -8.68 3.48
N LEU A 148 -6.44 -7.85 3.22
CA LEU A 148 -7.14 -7.06 4.22
C LEU A 148 -8.51 -7.67 4.49
N LEU A 149 -8.94 -7.64 5.74
CA LEU A 149 -10.31 -7.85 6.15
C LEU A 149 -10.70 -6.66 7.00
N ILE A 150 -11.74 -5.92 6.61
CA ILE A 150 -12.22 -4.78 7.37
C ILE A 150 -13.66 -5.06 7.80
N GLU A 151 -13.90 -5.05 9.10
CA GLU A 151 -15.19 -5.29 9.71
C GLU A 151 -15.60 -4.11 10.58
N GLU A 152 -16.79 -3.57 10.35
CA GLU A 152 -17.41 -2.63 11.26
C GLU A 152 -18.00 -3.39 12.46
N LEU A 153 -17.58 -3.02 13.66
CA LEU A 153 -18.11 -3.61 14.89
C LEU A 153 -19.50 -3.03 15.22
N PRO A 154 -20.39 -3.79 15.85
CA PRO A 154 -21.70 -3.31 16.25
C PRO A 154 -21.61 -2.01 17.06
N ALA A 155 -22.24 -0.95 16.58
CA ALA A 155 -22.29 0.34 17.26
C ALA A 155 -23.49 0.40 18.22
N ALA A 156 -23.25 0.85 19.46
CA ALA A 156 -24.33 1.24 20.36
C ALA A 156 -24.73 2.70 20.10
N ALA A 157 -26.01 3.03 20.29
CA ALA A 157 -26.49 4.39 20.11
C ALA A 157 -25.72 5.37 21.01
N GLY A 158 -25.17 6.43 20.40
CA GLY A 158 -24.37 7.45 21.10
C GLY A 158 -22.90 7.08 21.34
N MET A 159 -22.45 5.90 20.91
CA MET A 159 -21.03 5.51 20.98
C MET A 159 -20.31 5.78 19.64
N PRO A 160 -19.00 6.08 19.69
CA PRO A 160 -18.15 6.12 18.50
C PRO A 160 -18.27 4.83 17.68
N ARG A 161 -18.33 4.95 16.35
CA ARG A 161 -18.28 3.75 15.50
C ARG A 161 -16.86 3.16 15.59
N THR A 162 -16.75 1.86 15.47
CA THR A 162 -15.44 1.17 15.53
C THR A 162 -15.33 0.17 14.39
N ALA A 163 -14.15 0.04 13.81
CA ALA A 163 -13.84 -1.00 12.83
C ALA A 163 -12.55 -1.76 13.22
N GLU A 164 -12.47 -3.03 12.85
CA GLU A 164 -11.28 -3.86 12.95
C GLU A 164 -10.73 -4.12 11.54
N ILE A 165 -9.45 -3.80 11.34
CA ILE A 165 -8.69 -4.08 10.12
C ILE A 165 -7.74 -5.22 10.46
N THR A 166 -8.00 -6.40 9.91
CA THR A 166 -7.08 -7.54 9.96
C THR A 166 -6.23 -7.56 8.69
N ILE A 167 -4.92 -7.76 8.87
CA ILE A 167 -3.92 -7.73 7.81
C ILE A 167 -3.19 -9.08 7.82
N LEU A 168 -3.19 -9.76 6.69
CA LEU A 168 -2.42 -10.97 6.44
C LEU A 168 -1.36 -10.69 5.38
N ILE A 169 -0.07 -10.91 5.69
CA ILE A 169 1.05 -10.79 4.74
C ILE A 169 1.67 -12.17 4.54
N GLU A 170 1.89 -12.56 3.30
CA GLU A 170 2.64 -13.76 2.91
C GLU A 170 3.86 -13.33 2.10
N GLY A 171 5.05 -13.54 2.64
CA GLY A 171 6.34 -13.28 1.99
C GLY A 171 7.00 -14.57 1.50
N ASN A 172 7.61 -14.51 0.31
CA ASN A 172 8.23 -15.65 -0.35
C ASN A 172 7.31 -16.87 -0.55
N LYS A 173 6.03 -16.63 -0.85
CA LYS A 173 5.03 -17.67 -1.09
C LYS A 173 5.42 -18.55 -2.29
N GLY A 174 5.23 -19.84 -2.15
CA GLY A 174 5.65 -20.86 -3.12
C GLY A 174 7.17 -21.00 -3.22
N GLN A 175 7.93 -20.43 -2.28
CA GLN A 175 9.40 -20.36 -2.33
C GLN A 175 9.91 -19.81 -3.67
N PHE A 176 9.34 -18.69 -4.14
CA PHE A 176 9.74 -18.09 -5.42
C PHE A 176 11.25 -17.80 -5.47
N VAL A 177 11.86 -17.50 -4.31
CA VAL A 177 13.31 -17.60 -4.12
C VAL A 177 13.62 -18.91 -3.40
N SER A 178 14.21 -19.85 -4.14
CA SER A 178 14.61 -21.15 -3.61
C SER A 178 15.68 -21.01 -2.52
N GLY A 179 15.60 -21.86 -1.49
CA GLY A 179 16.58 -21.88 -0.39
C GLY A 179 16.21 -20.99 0.79
N PHE A 180 15.14 -20.21 0.68
CA PHE A 180 14.56 -19.42 1.77
C PHE A 180 13.18 -19.96 2.14
N GLY A 181 12.81 -19.84 3.41
CA GLY A 181 11.48 -20.20 3.90
C GLY A 181 10.40 -19.24 3.39
N GLU A 182 9.14 -19.61 3.63
CA GLU A 182 8.00 -18.69 3.53
C GLU A 182 7.73 -18.08 4.91
N GLN A 183 7.22 -16.87 4.95
CA GLN A 183 6.76 -16.27 6.21
C GLN A 183 5.36 -15.68 6.08
N LEU A 184 4.54 -15.98 7.08
CA LEU A 184 3.18 -15.46 7.22
C LEU A 184 3.11 -14.55 8.45
N LEU A 185 2.53 -13.37 8.26
CA LEU A 185 2.27 -12.40 9.32
C LEU A 185 0.78 -12.11 9.39
N LEU A 186 0.21 -12.16 10.60
CA LEU A 186 -1.15 -11.74 10.89
C LEU A 186 -1.14 -10.59 11.91
N GLY A 187 -1.78 -9.48 11.58
CA GLY A 187 -1.87 -8.30 12.42
C GLY A 187 -3.29 -7.72 12.46
N ARG A 188 -3.59 -6.94 13.51
CA ARG A 188 -4.89 -6.28 13.65
C ARG A 188 -4.73 -4.82 14.10
N LEU A 189 -5.53 -3.95 13.49
CA LEU A 189 -5.70 -2.56 13.86
C LEU A 189 -7.16 -2.33 14.23
N ARG A 190 -7.43 -1.74 15.38
CA ARG A 190 -8.76 -1.26 15.75
C ARG A 190 -8.80 0.25 15.56
N VAL A 191 -9.78 0.70 14.79
CA VAL A 191 -9.97 2.09 14.40
C VAL A 191 -11.25 2.60 15.02
N VAL A 192 -11.16 3.65 15.83
CA VAL A 192 -12.31 4.32 16.46
C VAL A 192 -12.54 5.67 15.77
N MET A 193 -13.79 5.95 15.40
CA MET A 193 -14.22 7.17 14.71
C MET A 193 -14.93 8.09 15.68
#